data_AF-A0A8T3ZNI6-F1
#
_entry.id   AF-A0A8T3ZNI6-F1
#
_cell.length_a   1.000
_cell.length_b   1.000
_cell.length_c   1.000
_cell.angle_alpha   90.00
_cell.angle_beta   90.00
_cell.angle_gamma   90.00
#
_symmetry.space_group_name_H-M   'P 1'
#
loop_
_entity.id
_entity.type
_entity.pdbx_description
1 polymer ?
#
loop_
_entity_poly.entity_id
_entity_poly.type
_entity_poly.pdbx_seq_one_letter_code
_entity_poly.pdbx_strand_id
1 'polypeptide(L)'
;MPSYTNLNNALYRKVKETIDDLKKDRIVGFRLRQEQIPQYYVKKHDINAVYKVDLPGYWRLIYGILVIHGERKALLMELFDHGKYDKRFCY
;
A
#
# COMPACT_ATOMS: atom_id res chain seq x y z
N MET A 1 17.73 16.58 18.05
CA MET A 1 16.82 16.56 16.89
C MET A 1 16.69 15.12 16.41
N PRO A 2 15.48 14.55 16.29
CA PRO A 2 15.35 13.19 15.80
C PRO A 2 15.75 13.15 14.32
N SER A 3 16.58 12.17 13.97
CA SER A 3 17.29 12.05 12.72
C SER A 3 16.35 11.65 11.56
N TYR A 4 15.70 12.65 10.94
CA TYR A 4 14.87 12.47 9.75
C TYR A 4 15.56 11.71 8.62
N THR A 5 16.89 11.79 8.51
CA THR A 5 17.69 11.07 7.51
C THR A 5 17.61 9.55 7.66
N ASN A 6 17.56 9.03 8.88
CA ASN A 6 17.47 7.58 9.11
C ASN A 6 16.08 7.02 8.79
N LEU A 7 15.03 7.81 9.01
CA LEU A 7 13.65 7.42 8.70
C LEU A 7 13.46 7.26 7.20
N ASN A 8 14.01 8.18 6.39
CA ASN A 8 13.93 8.08 4.93
C ASN A 8 14.62 6.82 4.41
N ASN A 9 15.78 6.46 4.98
CA ASN A 9 16.50 5.25 4.60
C ASN A 9 15.75 3.97 5.00
N ALA A 10 15.17 3.93 6.20
CA ALA A 10 14.39 2.78 6.67
C ALA A 10 13.09 2.60 5.87
N LEU A 11 12.38 3.69 5.61
CA LEU A 11 11.17 3.71 4.77
C LEU A 11 11.48 3.22 3.36
N TYR A 12 12.51 3.79 2.73
CA TYR A 12 12.92 3.39 1.38
C TYR A 12 13.28 1.91 1.30
N ARG A 13 14.06 1.40 2.27
CA ARG A 13 14.39 -0.03 2.35
C ARG A 13 13.14 -0.89 2.47
N LYS A 14 12.21 -0.55 3.36
CA LYS A 14 10.99 -1.32 3.57
C LYS A 14 10.06 -1.31 2.36
N VAL A 15 9.93 -0.17 1.68
CA VAL A 15 9.17 -0.08 0.42
C VAL A 15 9.82 -0.95 -0.64
N LYS A 16 11.14 -0.89 -0.80
CA LYS A 16 11.87 -1.72 -1.77
C LYS A 16 11.71 -3.21 -1.48
N GLU A 17 11.87 -3.63 -0.23
CA GLU A 17 11.61 -5.01 0.20
C GLU A 17 10.19 -5.45 -0.14
N THR A 18 9.20 -4.61 0.16
CA THR A 18 7.79 -4.90 -0.13
C THR A 18 7.57 -5.08 -1.64
N ILE A 19 8.14 -4.20 -2.47
CA ILE A 19 8.06 -4.31 -3.92
C ILE A 19 8.74 -5.60 -4.43
N ASP A 20 9.91 -5.94 -3.89
CA ASP A 20 10.64 -7.15 -4.29
C ASP A 20 9.92 -8.43 -3.84
N ASP A 21 9.21 -8.41 -2.71
CA ASP A 21 8.32 -9.49 -2.30
C ASP A 21 7.10 -9.61 -3.22
N LEU A 22 6.47 -8.49 -3.58
CA LEU A 22 5.34 -8.46 -4.52
C LEU A 22 5.72 -8.99 -5.91
N LYS A 23 6.93 -8.71 -6.38
CA LYS A 23 7.48 -9.27 -7.64
C LYS A 23 7.66 -10.78 -7.60
N LYS A 24 7.78 -11.37 -6.41
CA LYS A 24 7.87 -12.83 -6.20
C LYS A 24 6.50 -13.46 -5.93
N ASP A 25 5.42 -12.79 -6.31
CA ASP A 25 4.03 -13.21 -6.08
C ASP A 25 3.66 -13.38 -4.58
N ARG A 26 4.42 -12.75 -3.66
CA ARG A 26 4.12 -12.79 -2.23
C ARG A 26 3.19 -11.64 -1.86
N ILE A 27 2.09 -11.96 -1.17
CA ILE A 27 1.19 -10.96 -0.61
C ILE A 27 1.76 -10.49 0.73
N VAL A 28 1.90 -9.18 0.89
CA VAL A 28 2.47 -8.54 2.09
C VAL A 28 1.44 -7.61 2.73
N GLY A 29 1.37 -7.60 4.07
CA GLY A 29 0.47 -6.73 4.82
C GLY A 29 -0.94 -7.30 4.99
N PHE A 30 -1.89 -6.40 5.22
CA PHE A 30 -3.26 -6.74 5.60
C PHE A 30 -4.24 -6.39 4.50
N ARG A 31 -5.16 -7.31 4.19
CA ARG A 31 -6.26 -7.03 3.28
C ARG A 31 -7.26 -6.07 3.95
N LEU A 32 -7.63 -5.01 3.25
CA LEU A 32 -8.68 -4.09 3.70
C LEU A 32 -10.06 -4.72 3.47
N ARG A 33 -11.00 -4.50 4.41
CA ARG A 33 -12.40 -4.90 4.20
C ARG A 33 -13.01 -4.04 3.11
N GLN A 34 -13.93 -4.60 2.33
CA GLN A 34 -14.53 -3.92 1.18
C GLN A 34 -15.18 -2.57 1.54
N GLU A 35 -15.81 -2.49 2.70
CA GLU A 35 -16.41 -1.26 3.26
C GLU A 35 -15.38 -0.16 3.56
N GLN A 36 -14.13 -0.55 3.86
CA GLN A 36 -13.03 0.37 4.18
C GLN A 36 -12.32 0.86 2.92
N ILE A 37 -12.57 0.26 1.75
CA ILE A 37 -11.92 0.64 0.50
C ILE A 37 -12.65 1.85 -0.07
N PRO A 38 -11.97 3.00 -0.25
CA PRO A 38 -12.58 4.16 -0.89
C PRO A 38 -13.16 3.81 -2.27
N GLN A 39 -14.42 4.17 -2.51
CA GLN A 39 -15.12 3.84 -3.75
C GLN A 39 -14.40 4.33 -5.02
N TYR A 40 -13.61 5.40 -4.92
CA TYR A 40 -12.85 5.91 -6.06
C TYR A 40 -11.83 4.88 -6.58
N TYR A 41 -11.23 4.08 -5.70
CA TYR A 41 -10.28 3.05 -6.10
C TYR A 41 -10.97 1.90 -6.82
N VAL A 42 -12.13 1.48 -6.32
CA VAL A 42 -12.96 0.46 -6.95
C VAL A 42 -13.41 0.94 -8.33
N LYS A 43 -13.94 2.17 -8.44
CA LYS A 43 -14.41 2.74 -9.72
C LYS A 43 -13.28 2.96 -10.73
N LYS A 44 -12.10 3.40 -10.28
CA LYS A 44 -11.00 3.77 -11.18
C LYS A 44 -10.21 2.56 -11.67
N HIS A 45 -10.08 1.52 -10.85
CA HIS A 45 -9.17 0.41 -11.12
C HIS A 45 -9.85 -0.96 -11.15
N ASP A 46 -11.14 -1.06 -10.82
CA ASP A 46 -11.89 -2.31 -10.69
C ASP A 46 -11.22 -3.33 -9.74
N ILE A 47 -10.62 -2.81 -8.65
CA ILE A 47 -9.88 -3.61 -7.68
C ILE A 47 -10.75 -3.90 -6.46
N ASN A 48 -11.00 -5.18 -6.21
CA ASN A 48 -11.68 -5.68 -5.01
C ASN A 48 -10.71 -6.25 -3.95
N ALA A 49 -9.43 -6.35 -4.29
CA ALA A 49 -8.38 -6.88 -3.42
C ALA A 49 -7.34 -5.79 -3.14
N VAL A 50 -7.62 -4.95 -2.15
CA VAL A 50 -6.71 -3.88 -1.68
C VAL A 50 -6.05 -4.30 -0.37
N TYR A 51 -4.76 -4.02 -0.28
CA TYR A 51 -3.89 -4.36 0.83
C TYR A 51 -3.22 -3.11 1.38
N LYS A 52 -2.99 -3.11 2.69
CA LYS A 52 -2.27 -2.09 3.44
C LYS A 52 -1.03 -2.70 4.08
N VAL A 53 0.11 -2.07 3.86
CA VAL A 53 1.37 -2.39 4.54
C VAL A 53 1.71 -1.21 5.45
N ASP A 54 1.87 -1.49 6.74
CA ASP A 54 2.35 -0.50 7.70
C ASP A 54 3.87 -0.40 7.58
N LEU A 55 4.36 0.82 7.36
CA LEU A 55 5.75 1.14 7.10
C LEU A 55 6.32 2.00 8.26
N PRO A 56 7.67 2.05 8.39
CA PRO A 56 8.32 2.85 9.43
C PRO A 56 7.88 4.32 9.41
N GLY A 57 7.69 4.91 10.59
CA GLY A 57 7.28 6.32 10.74
C GLY A 57 5.83 6.60 10.42
N TYR A 58 4.93 5.65 10.71
CA TYR A 58 3.47 5.79 10.48
C TYR A 58 3.09 5.99 9.01
N TRP A 59 3.97 5.57 8.10
CA TRP A 59 3.67 5.52 6.68
C TRP A 59 2.87 4.26 6.38
N ARG A 60 2.00 4.33 5.37
CA ARG A 60 1.14 3.22 4.94
C ARG A 60 1.20 3.12 3.43
N LEU A 61 1.61 1.96 2.92
CA LEU A 61 1.57 1.67 1.50
C LEU A 61 0.28 0.92 1.17
N ILE A 62 -0.48 1.45 0.22
CA ILE A 62 -1.68 0.83 -0.30
C ILE A 62 -1.40 0.29 -1.70
N TYR A 63 -1.71 -0.98 -1.89
CA TYR A 63 -1.60 -1.61 -3.20
C TYR A 63 -2.80 -2.52 -3.45
N GLY A 64 -3.11 -2.71 -4.72
CA GLY A 64 -4.14 -3.64 -5.18
C GLY A 64 -3.53 -4.84 -5.87
N ILE A 65 -4.24 -5.95 -5.90
CA ILE A 65 -3.90 -7.10 -6.75
C ILE A 65 -4.89 -7.14 -7.91
N LEU A 66 -4.34 -7.16 -9.12
CA LEU A 66 -5.05 -7.29 -10.38
C LEU A 66 -4.66 -8.61 -11.06
N VAL A 67 -5.54 -9.13 -11.90
CA VAL A 67 -5.23 -10.24 -12.81
C VAL A 67 -5.26 -9.69 -14.23
N ILE A 68 -4.12 -9.69 -14.90
CA ILE A 68 -3.98 -9.22 -16.28
C ILE A 68 -3.48 -10.40 -17.11
N HIS A 69 -4.27 -10.83 -18.09
CA HIS A 69 -3.97 -11.99 -18.94
C HIS A 69 -3.67 -13.29 -18.16
N GLY A 70 -4.35 -13.51 -17.03
CA GLY A 70 -4.14 -14.68 -16.17
C GLY A 70 -2.96 -14.56 -15.20
N GLU A 71 -2.15 -13.49 -15.29
CA GLU A 71 -1.06 -13.23 -14.35
C GLU A 71 -1.51 -12.27 -13.24
N ARG A 72 -1.16 -12.58 -11.99
CA ARG A 72 -1.35 -11.64 -10.89
C ARG A 72 -0.31 -10.52 -10.97
N LYS A 73 -0.77 -9.28 -10.87
CA LYS A 73 0.08 -8.09 -10.81
C LYS A 73 -0.30 -7.26 -9.60
N ALA A 74 0.70 -6.79 -8.85
CA ALA A 74 0.50 -5.83 -7.79
C ALA A 74 0.50 -4.40 -8.38
N LEU A 75 -0.59 -3.67 -8.21
CA LEU A 75 -0.68 -2.25 -8.53
C LEU A 75 -0.38 -1.43 -7.28
N LEU A 76 0.76 -0.77 -7.23
CA LEU A 76 1.07 0.23 -6.19
C LEU A 76 0.17 1.43 -6.41
N MET A 77 -0.68 1.75 -5.43
CA MET A 77 -1.69 2.79 -5.58
C MET A 77 -1.19 4.09 -4.99
N GLU A 78 -1.00 4.14 -3.67
CA GLU A 78 -0.62 5.35 -2.97
C GLU A 78 0.19 5.03 -1.69
N LEU A 79 1.07 5.95 -1.31
CA LEU A 79 1.85 5.93 -0.08
C LEU A 79 1.43 7.11 0.78
N PHE A 80 0.91 6.84 1.98
CA PHE A 80 0.35 7.87 2.86
C PHE A 80 1.12 8.01 4.15
N ASP A 81 1.27 9.24 4.64
CA ASP A 81 1.48 9.52 6.05
C ASP A 81 0.15 9.38 6.82
N HIS A 82 0.19 9.39 8.16
CA HIS A 82 -1.02 9.19 8.98
C HIS A 82 -2.15 10.17 8.67
N GLY A 83 -1.85 11.47 8.56
CA GLY A 83 -2.89 12.48 8.36
C GLY A 83 -3.54 12.40 6.98
N LYS A 84 -2.79 12.06 5.93
CA LYS A 84 -3.37 11.86 4.59
C LYS A 84 -4.15 10.56 4.50
N TYR A 85 -3.71 9.51 5.19
CA TYR A 85 -4.43 8.24 5.25
C TYR A 85 -5.82 8.45 5.86
N ASP A 86 -5.91 9.10 7.02
CA ASP A 86 -7.20 9.31 7.70
C ASP A 86 -8.17 10.13 6.85
N LYS A 87 -7.68 11.20 6.21
CA LYS A 87 -8.49 12.00 5.26
C LYS A 87 -8.98 11.20 4.05
N ARG A 88 -8.16 10.27 3.54
CA ARG A 88 -8.50 9.50 2.33
C ARG A 88 -9.46 8.35 2.63
N PHE A 89 -9.27 7.70 3.78
CA PHE A 89 -10.03 6.54 4.20
C PHE A 89 -11.18 6.90 5.15
N CYS A 90 -11.39 8.21 5.42
CA CYS A 90 -12.42 8.76 6.30
C CYS A 90 -12.46 8.06 7.68
N TYR A 91 -11.28 7.89 8.28
CA TYR A 91 -11.14 7.41 9.66
C TYR A 91 -11.11 8.57 10.66
#